data_AF-A0A1C5ZMW7-F1
#
_entry.id   AF-A0A1C5ZMW7-F1
#
_cell.length_a   1.000
_cell.length_b   1.000
_cell.length_c   1.000
_cell.angle_alpha   90.00
_cell.angle_beta   90.00
_cell.angle_gamma   90.00
#
_symmetry.space_group_name_H-M   'P 1'
#
loop_
_entity.id
_entity.type
_entity.pdbx_description
1 polymer ?
#
loop_
_entity_poly.entity_id
_entity_poly.type
_entity_poly.pdbx_seq_one_letter_code
_entity_poly.pdbx_strand_id
1 'polypeptide(L)' 'MIESGHIFSICIHCGRPIYGETKNYDGEYYLEVPEGVIHYDCVNDWAQKCRREAR' A
#
# COMPACT_ATOMS: atom_id res chain seq x y z
N MET A 1 -5.03 -22.40 -9.28
CA MET A 1 -3.80 -21.65 -9.60
C MET A 1 -4.04 -20.25 -9.10
N ILE A 2 -3.24 -19.77 -8.14
CA ILE A 2 -3.39 -18.41 -7.61
C ILE A 2 -2.74 -17.53 -8.67
N GLU A 3 -3.54 -16.80 -9.45
CA GLU A 3 -3.00 -15.80 -10.36
C GLU A 3 -2.29 -14.76 -9.50
N SER A 4 -0.96 -14.82 -9.49
CA SER A 4 -0.10 -13.84 -8.88
C SER A 4 -0.41 -12.49 -9.52
N GLY A 5 -1.04 -11.58 -8.76
CA GLY A 5 -1.31 -10.22 -9.20
C GLY A 5 -0.05 -9.57 -9.76
N HIS A 6 -0.19 -8.71 -10.77
CA HIS A 6 0.96 -7.98 -11.30
C HIS A 6 1.48 -7.03 -10.22
N ILE A 7 2.77 -7.15 -9.89
CA ILE A 7 3.45 -6.19 -9.02
C ILE A 7 3.49 -4.86 -9.77
N PHE A 8 2.80 -3.85 -9.22
CA PHE A 8 2.77 -2.48 -9.73
C PHE A 8 3.99 -1.69 -9.23
N SER A 9 4.26 -1.73 -7.92
CA SER A 9 5.35 -0.99 -7.28
C SER A 9 5.77 -1.66 -5.97
N ILE A 10 6.69 -1.05 -5.23
CA ILE A 10 7.07 -1.46 -3.88
C ILE A 10 6.77 -0.31 -2.93
N CYS A 11 6.07 -0.61 -1.83
CA CYS A 11 5.73 0.38 -0.82
C CYS A 11 7.00 0.89 -0.12
N ILE A 12 7.28 2.19 -0.23
CA ILE A 12 8.48 2.79 0.37
C ILE A 12 8.45 2.78 1.92
N HIS A 13 7.28 2.57 2.53
CA HIS A 13 7.14 2.52 3.98
C HIS A 13 7.41 1.12 4.55
N CYS A 14 6.87 0.05 3.95
CA CYS A 14 6.93 -1.30 4.50
C CYS A 14 7.78 -2.28 3.68
N GLY A 15 8.26 -1.88 2.50
CA GLY A 15 9.08 -2.69 1.60
C GLY A 15 8.36 -3.84 0.92
N ARG A 16 7.03 -3.95 1.06
CA ARG A 16 6.21 -5.00 0.43
C ARG A 16 5.72 -4.56 -0.95
N PRO A 17 5.52 -5.51 -1.89
CA PRO A 17 4.97 -5.17 -3.20
C PRO A 17 3.57 -4.57 -3.06
N ILE A 18 3.26 -3.64 -3.97
CA ILE A 18 1.94 -3.12 -4.25
C ILE A 18 1.42 -3.86 -5.47
N TYR A 19 0.31 -4.57 -5.35
CA TYR A 19 -0.28 -5.28 -6.47
C TYR A 19 -1.24 -4.37 -7.25
N GLY A 20 -1.03 -4.26 -8.55
CA GLY A 20 -1.90 -3.49 -9.44
C GLY A 20 -3.16 -4.26 -9.82
N GLU A 21 -4.11 -3.55 -10.43
CA GLU A 21 -5.33 -4.13 -10.99
C GLU A 21 -5.00 -5.13 -12.11
N THR A 22 -5.69 -6.26 -12.11
CA THR A 22 -5.67 -7.28 -13.17
C THR A 22 -7.11 -7.68 -13.50
N LYS A 23 -7.32 -8.50 -14.54
CA LYS A 23 -8.66 -8.96 -14.93
C LYS A 23 -9.46 -9.64 -13.80
N ASN A 24 -8.77 -10.21 -12.81
CA ASN A 24 -9.37 -11.02 -11.74
C ASN A 24 -9.06 -10.47 -10.33
N TYR A 25 -8.44 -9.29 -10.23
CA TYR A 25 -8.04 -8.69 -8.95
C TYR A 25 -8.02 -7.16 -9.06
N ASP A 26 -8.76 -6.47 -8.19
CA ASP A 26 -8.95 -5.02 -8.25
C ASP A 26 -7.70 -4.18 -7.88
N GLY A 27 -6.59 -4.83 -7.50
CA GLY A 27 -5.39 -4.14 -7.03
C GLY A 27 -5.46 -3.74 -5.56
N GLU A 28 -4.37 -3.14 -5.08
CA GLU A 28 -4.30 -2.52 -3.75
C GLU A 28 -4.48 -1.00 -3.85
N TYR A 29 -5.12 -0.40 -2.86
CA TYR A 29 -5.17 1.06 -2.74
C TYR A 29 -3.82 1.61 -2.29
N TYR A 30 -3.34 2.63 -2.99
CA TYR A 30 -2.06 3.27 -2.70
C TYR A 30 -2.12 4.79 -2.89
N LEU A 31 -1.13 5.47 -2.30
CA LEU A 31 -0.88 6.90 -2.44
C LEU A 31 0.46 7.09 -3.14
N GLU A 32 0.46 7.89 -4.21
CA GLU A 32 1.69 8.36 -4.86
C GLU A 32 2.21 9.60 -4.13
N VAL A 33 3.49 9.58 -3.77
CA VAL A 33 4.23 10.69 -3.16
C VAL A 33 5.49 10.95 -4.00
N PRO A 34 6.14 12.12 -3.88
CA PRO A 34 7.33 12.44 -4.67
C PRO A 34 8.44 11.37 -4.57
N GLU A 35 8.57 10.71 -3.42
CA GLU A 35 9.60 9.70 -3.13
C GLU A 35 9.22 8.28 -3.56
N GLY A 36 7.97 8.03 -3.98
CA GLY A 36 7.50 6.71 -4.39
C GLY A 36 6.03 6.45 -4.07
N VAL A 37 5.70 5.20 -3.76
CA VAL A 37 4.31 4.77 -3.55
C VAL A 37 4.17 4.17 -2.15
N ILE A 38 3.05 4.42 -1.47
CA ILE A 38 2.76 3.91 -0.13
C ILE A 38 1.39 3.22 -0.12
N HIS A 39 1.27 2.04 0.50
CA HIS A 39 -0.02 1.39 0.74
C HIS A 39 -0.94 2.32 1.54
N TYR A 40 -2.22 2.40 1.18
CA TYR A 40 -3.21 3.13 1.97
C TYR A 40 -3.22 2.65 3.44
N ASP A 41 -3.13 1.33 3.67
CA ASP A 41 -3.10 0.74 5.01
C ASP A 41 -1.89 1.19 5.83
N CYS A 42 -0.72 1.36 5.20
CA CYS A 42 0.47 1.89 5.89
C CYS A 42 0.24 3.31 6.40
N VAL A 43 -0.41 4.16 5.59
CA VAL A 43 -0.74 5.54 5.98
C VAL A 43 -1.80 5.55 7.09
N ASN A 44 -2.83 4.71 6.98
CA ASN A 44 -3.88 4.62 8.00
C ASN A 44 -3.32 4.12 9.34
N ASP A 45 -2.47 3.10 9.34
CA ASP A 45 -1.82 2.58 10.55
C ASP A 45 -0.96 3.63 11.23
N TRP A 46 -0.19 4.40 10.44
CA TRP A 46 0.59 5.51 10.96
C TRP A 46 -0.30 6.59 11.58
N ALA A 47 -1.37 7.02 10.89
CA ALA A 47 -2.30 8.00 11.42
C ALA A 47 -2.95 7.57 12.74
N GLN A 48 -3.30 6.29 12.87
CA GLN A 48 -3.85 5.74 14.11
C GLN A 48 -2.82 5.66 15.24
N LYS A 49 -1.53 5.41 14.93
CA LYS A 49 -0.44 5.50 15.92
C LYS A 49 -0.30 6.93 16.45
N CYS A 50 -0.23 7.92 15.57
CA CYS A 50 -0.13 9.32 15.98
C CYS A 50 -1.31 9.77 16.85
N ARG A 51 -2.54 9.32 16.55
CA ARG A 51 -3.73 9.60 17.37
C ARG A 51 -3.64 9.00 18.78
N ARG A 52 -3.03 7.81 18.94
CA ARG A 52 -2.86 7.17 20.25
C ARG A 52 -1.80 7.88 21.10
N GLU A 53 -0.73 8.35 20.49
CA GLU A 53 0.36 9.06 21.16
C GLU A 53 -0.01 10.50 21.57
N ALA A 54 -1.00 11.10 20.90
CA ALA A 54 -1.52 12.42 21.22
C ALA A 54 -2.51 12.45 22.42
N ARG A 55 -2.77 11.29 23.05
CA ARG A 55 -3.69 11.14 24.20
C ARG A 55 -2.92 10.94 25.49
#